data_AF-Q54DH1-F1
#
_entry.id   AF-Q54DH1-F1
#
_cell.length_a   1.000
_cell.length_b   1.000
_cell.length_c   1.000
_cell.angle_alpha   90.00
_cell.angle_beta   90.00
_cell.angle_gamma   90.00
#
_symmetry.space_group_name_H-M   'P 1'
#
loop_
_entity.id
_entity.type
_entity.pdbx_description
1 polymer ?
#
loop_
_entity_poly.entity_id
_entity_poly.type
_entity_poly.pdbx_seq_one_letter_code
_entity_poly.pdbx_strand_id
1 'polypeptide(L)' 'MKCEFHEENKYKLICPTCKVAMCKVCIISKGHRGHETELITKDSIEPITKEFKDINFKSIQECSNNIK' A
#
# COMPACT_ATOMS: atom_id res chain seq x y z
N MET A 1 -10.66 6.02 -5.94
CA MET A 1 -10.36 4.78 -6.67
C MET A 1 -11.18 3.62 -6.10
N LYS A 2 -11.66 2.71 -6.96
CA LYS A 2 -12.43 1.51 -6.56
C LYS A 2 -11.47 0.37 -6.25
N CYS A 3 -11.87 -0.53 -5.35
CA CYS A 3 -11.13 -1.74 -5.05
C CYS A 3 -11.18 -2.69 -6.24
N GLU A 4 -10.02 -3.15 -6.71
CA GLU A 4 -9.90 -4.06 -7.85
C GLU A 4 -10.58 -5.42 -7.60
N PHE A 5 -10.64 -5.87 -6.34
CA PHE A 5 -11.31 -7.12 -5.95
C PHE A 5 -12.77 -6.95 -5.53
N HIS A 6 -13.18 -5.72 -5.23
CA HIS A 6 -14.51 -5.40 -4.72
C HIS A 6 -14.99 -4.11 -5.39
N GLU A 7 -15.32 -4.19 -6.68
CA GLU A 7 -15.52 -3.04 -7.57
C GLU A 7 -16.58 -2.03 -7.12
N GLU A 8 -17.53 -2.47 -6.28
CA GLU A 8 -18.56 -1.61 -5.68
C GLU A 8 -18.03 -0.76 -4.51
N ASN A 9 -16.85 -1.07 -4.00
CA ASN A 9 -16.29 -0.46 -2.80
C ASN A 9 -15.08 0.43 -3.13
N LYS A 10 -15.02 1.59 -2.49
CA LYS A 10 -13.88 2.52 -2.60
C LYS A 10 -12.82 2.18 -1.57
N TYR A 11 -11.55 2.38 -1.93
CA TYR A 11 -10.47 2.42 -0.95
C TYR A 11 -10.71 3.59 0.01
N LYS A 12 -10.66 3.30 1.31
CA LYS A 12 -10.86 4.30 2.39
C LYS A 12 -9.89 4.11 3.54
N LEU A 13 -9.30 2.92 3.65
CA LEU A 13 -8.42 2.55 4.73
C LEU A 13 -7.05 2.17 4.17
N ILE A 14 -6.05 2.18 5.02
CA ILE A 14 -4.74 1.64 4.75
C ILE A 14 -4.43 0.57 5.79
N CYS A 15 -3.75 -0.50 5.38
CA CYS A 15 -3.16 -1.46 6.29
C CYS A 15 -1.67 -1.12 6.40
N PRO A 16 -1.19 -0.54 7.51
CA PRO A 16 0.22 -0.18 7.66
C PRO A 16 1.13 -1.41 7.62
N THR A 17 0.68 -2.54 8.18
CA THR A 17 1.40 -3.82 8.17
C THR A 17 1.63 -4.34 6.75
N CYS A 18 0.60 -4.32 5.90
CA CYS A 18 0.68 -4.80 4.52
C CYS A 18 1.13 -3.71 3.54
N LYS A 19 1.15 -2.44 3.95
CA LYS A 19 1.46 -1.26 3.12
C LYS A 19 0.55 -1.13 1.88
N VAL A 20 -0.74 -1.45 2.05
CA VAL A 20 -1.74 -1.40 0.96
C VAL A 20 -2.99 -0.63 1.34
N ALA A 21 -3.58 0.05 0.35
CA ALA A 21 -4.90 0.64 0.47
C ALA A 21 -5.99 -0.45 0.45
N MET A 22 -7.01 -0.29 1.29
CA MET A 22 -8.08 -1.25 1.51
C MET A 22 -9.47 -0.61 1.43
N CYS A 23 -10.43 -1.39 0.94
CA CYS A 23 -11.84 -1.08 1.11
C CYS A 23 -12.41 -1.79 2.35
N LYS A 24 -13.65 -1.48 2.73
CA LYS A 24 -14.30 -2.08 3.91
C LYS A 24 -14.39 -3.62 3.86
N VAL A 25 -14.45 -4.20 2.67
CA VAL A 25 -14.55 -5.66 2.49
C VAL A 25 -13.17 -6.32 2.62
N CYS A 26 -12.10 -5.64 2.24
CA CYS A 26 -10.73 -6.16 2.43
C CYS A 26 -10.39 -6.37 3.92
N ILE A 27 -10.96 -5.56 4.83
CA ILE A 27 -10.73 -5.70 6.29
C ILE A 27 -11.12 -7.11 6.78
N ILE A 28 -12.24 -7.63 6.29
CA ILE A 28 -12.77 -8.94 6.72
C ILE A 28 -12.14 -10.11 5.95
N SER A 29 -11.31 -9.83 4.94
CA SER A 29 -10.61 -10.85 4.17
C SER A 29 -9.50 -11.51 5.01
N LYS A 30 -9.23 -12.79 4.75
CA LYS A 30 -8.19 -13.55 5.49
C LYS A 30 -6.81 -12.89 5.45
N GLY A 31 -6.48 -12.12 4.41
CA GLY A 31 -5.17 -11.49 4.25
C GLY A 31 -4.90 -10.28 5.16
N HIS A 32 -5.96 -9.65 5.70
CA HIS A 32 -5.83 -8.45 6.56
C HIS A 32 -6.51 -8.63 7.91
N ARG A 33 -7.09 -9.80 8.18
CA ARG A 33 -7.82 -10.07 9.42
C ARG A 33 -6.86 -9.95 10.61
N GLY A 34 -7.16 -9.01 11.51
CA GLY A 34 -6.36 -8.77 12.73
C GLY A 34 -5.21 -7.80 12.53
N HIS A 35 -4.98 -7.27 11.33
CA HIS A 35 -4.06 -6.16 11.14
C HIS A 35 -4.73 -4.84 11.55
N GLU A 36 -3.91 -3.90 12.00
CA GLU A 36 -4.37 -2.53 12.22
C GLU A 36 -4.78 -1.89 10.90
N THR A 37 -5.80 -1.03 10.99
CA THR A 37 -6.34 -0.30 9.85
C THR A 37 -6.51 1.15 10.22
N GLU A 38 -6.06 2.04 9.34
CA GLU A 38 -6.18 3.49 9.52
C GLU A 38 -6.95 4.11 8.38
N LEU A 39 -7.52 5.30 8.57
CA LEU A 39 -8.09 6.07 7.47
C LEU A 39 -6.99 6.55 6.54
N ILE A 40 -7.27 6.54 5.23
CA ILE A 40 -6.38 7.16 4.24
C ILE A 40 -6.42 8.67 4.46
N THR A 41 -5.32 9.21 4.98
CA THR A 41 -5.05 10.63 5.13
C THR A 41 -3.68 10.91 4.51
N LYS A 42 -3.31 12.18 4.33
CA LYS A 42 -1.96 12.52 3.88
C LYS A 42 -0.90 11.90 4.80
N ASP A 43 -1.10 12.05 6.10
CA ASP A 43 -0.16 11.61 7.13
C ASP A 43 0.02 10.08 7.16
N SER A 44 -1.06 9.30 6.94
CA SER A 44 -0.97 7.84 6.95
C SER A 44 -0.35 7.26 5.68
N ILE A 45 -0.45 7.94 4.52
CA ILE A 45 0.14 7.46 3.27
C ILE A 45 1.58 7.91 3.05
N GLU A 46 1.98 9.05 3.62
CA GLU A 46 3.31 9.64 3.40
C GLU A 46 4.47 8.69 3.73
N PRO A 47 4.51 8.00 4.90
CA PRO A 47 5.60 7.07 5.19
C PRO A 47 5.65 5.88 4.22
N ILE A 48 4.49 5.35 3.84
CA ILE A 48 4.38 4.18 2.93
C ILE A 48 4.84 4.56 1.51
N THR A 49 4.39 5.70 1.01
CA THR A 49 4.78 6.18 -0.32
C THR A 49 6.25 6.57 -0.40
N LYS A 50 6.80 7.17 0.66
CA LYS A 50 8.24 7.45 0.78
C LYS A 50 9.06 6.16 0.74
N GLU A 51 8.71 5.17 1.56
CA GLU A 51 9.41 3.89 1.58
C GLU A 51 9.36 3.19 0.21
N PHE A 52 8.18 3.13 -0.41
CA PHE A 52 8.04 2.57 -1.76
C PHE A 52 8.98 3.27 -2.76
N LYS A 53 9.00 4.61 -2.75
CA LYS A 53 9.87 5.40 -3.63
C LYS A 53 11.34 5.09 -3.37
N ASP A 54 11.77 5.07 -2.12
CA ASP A 54 13.16 4.86 -1.73
C ASP A 54 13.65 3.46 -2.16
N ILE A 55 12.83 2.42 -1.92
CA ILE A 55 13.15 1.04 -2.34
C ILE A 55 13.26 0.96 -3.87
N ASN A 56 12.25 1.44 -4.60
CA ASN A 56 12.26 1.32 -6.06
C ASN A 56 13.38 2.14 -6.70
N PHE A 57 13.68 3.33 -6.16
CA PHE A 57 14.78 4.14 -6.65
C PHE A 57 16.13 3.43 -6.44
N LYS A 58 16.34 2.84 -5.27
CA LYS A 58 17.54 2.04 -4.99
C LYS A 58 17.66 0.86 -5.96
N SER A 59 16.58 0.10 -6.16
CA SER A 59 16.58 -1.02 -7.12
C SER A 59 16.92 -0.57 -8.54
N ILE A 60 16.42 0.58 -8.99
CA ILE A 60 16.78 1.14 -10.30
C ILE A 60 18.27 1.51 -10.37
N GLN A 61 18.83 2.10 -9.31
CA GLN A 61 20.26 2.42 -9.25
C GLN A 61 21.13 1.17 -9.32
N GLU A 62 20.75 0.10 -8.62
CA GLU A 62 21.43 -1.19 -8.67
C GLU A 62 21.40 -1.79 -10.09
N CYS A 63 20.22 -1.79 -10.74
CA CYS A 63 20.10 -2.21 -12.14
C CYS A 63 21.00 -1.38 -13.06
N SER A 64 21.05 -0.05 -12.88
CA SER A 64 21.90 0.83 -13.70
C SER A 64 23.39 0.56 -13.53
N ASN A 65 23.84 0.21 -12.32
CA ASN A 65 25.23 -0.11 -12.05
C ASN A 65 25.66 -1.45 -12.68
N ASN A 66 24.73 -2.38 -12.86
CA ASN A 66 24.97 -3.70 -13.45
C ASN A 66 24.94 -3.71 -14.99
N ILE A 67 24.64 -2.59 -15.65
CA ILE A 67 24.65 -2.45 -17.11
C ILE A 67 26.02 -1.94 -17.62
N LYS A 68 26.97 -1.63 -16.74
CA LYS A 68 28.34 -1.22 -17.10
C LYS A 68 29.25 -2.43 -17.33
#